data_AF-A0A812ZUT6-F1
#
_entry.id   AF-A0A812ZUT6-F1
#
_cell.length_a   1.000
_cell.length_b   1.000
_cell.length_c   1.000
_cell.angle_alpha   90.00
_cell.angle_beta   90.00
_cell.angle_gamma   90.00
#
_symmetry.space_group_name_H-M   'P 1'
#
loop_
_entity.id
_entity.type
_entity.pdbx_description
1 polymer ?
#
loop_
_entity_poly.entity_id
_entity_poly.type
_entity_poly.pdbx_seq_one_letter_code
_entity_poly.pdbx_strand_id
1 'polypeptide(L)'
;VLMLKVVLGASLDVTSVLKFFGHMSLTSIVFGGLAGLLAVAIIGKCAEERFHNDALIQVITTLCCAYLAFFVAESELSTSGVLATVSAGFAVAYYAWPRFVSLEAMEIVWETVEFVGNTVIFFLAGLLFADTVLDSLGIIHLSDFGYLVLVYIALLVIRSLMMAILWIPLNQVGSPVDPREAIAMIWSGLRGAVSLTLAIII
;
A
#
# COMPACT_ATOMS: atom_id res chain seq x y z
N VAL A 1 12.42 -7.83 4.38
CA VAL A 1 13.75 -7.16 4.20
C VAL A 1 14.45 -6.81 5.51
N LEU A 2 13.83 -6.06 6.43
CA LEU A 2 14.44 -5.69 7.72
C LEU A 2 14.72 -6.93 8.60
N MET A 3 13.75 -7.85 8.70
CA MET A 3 13.94 -9.13 9.42
C MET A 3 15.06 -9.99 8.80
N LEU A 4 15.21 -9.98 7.47
CA LEU A 4 16.29 -10.69 6.76
C LEU A 4 17.66 -10.07 7.05
N LYS A 5 17.75 -8.73 7.14
CA LYS A 5 18.97 -8.01 7.58
C LYS A 5 19.31 -8.22 9.06
N VAL A 6 18.30 -8.39 9.92
CA VAL A 6 18.48 -8.74 11.34
C VAL A 6 18.97 -10.17 11.48
N VAL A 7 18.45 -11.11 10.69
CA VAL A 7 18.92 -12.51 10.62
C VAL A 7 20.35 -12.60 10.07
N LEU A 8 20.77 -11.67 9.20
CA LEU A 8 22.14 -11.54 8.68
C LEU A 8 23.13 -10.88 9.67
N GLY A 9 22.71 -10.56 10.91
CA GLY A 9 23.62 -10.13 11.97
C GLY A 9 23.81 -8.61 12.10
N ALA A 10 22.89 -7.79 11.56
CA ALA A 10 22.95 -6.34 11.77
C ALA A 10 22.66 -5.96 13.24
N SER A 11 23.54 -5.15 13.85
CA SER A 11 23.32 -4.61 15.19
C SER A 11 22.10 -3.69 15.20
N LEU A 12 21.11 -4.03 16.03
CA LEU A 12 19.88 -3.26 16.24
C LEU A 12 20.17 -1.98 17.04
N ASP A 13 20.76 -0.99 16.36
CA ASP A 13 20.84 0.37 16.88
C ASP A 13 19.64 1.19 16.39
N VAL A 14 19.03 1.97 17.30
CA VAL A 14 17.82 2.77 17.02
C VAL A 14 18.07 3.71 15.84
N THR A 15 19.27 4.25 15.74
CA THR A 15 19.69 5.14 14.64
C THR A 15 19.74 4.43 13.29
N SER A 16 20.18 3.18 13.26
CA SER A 16 20.25 2.37 12.03
C SER A 16 18.87 1.98 11.54
N VAL A 17 17.96 1.68 12.46
CA VAL A 17 16.54 1.43 12.15
C VAL A 17 15.89 2.68 11.58
N LEU A 18 16.08 3.84 12.22
CA LEU A 18 15.50 5.10 11.75
C LEU A 18 16.03 5.49 10.36
N LYS A 19 17.34 5.33 10.12
CA LYS A 19 17.94 5.58 8.80
C LYS A 19 17.42 4.61 7.74
N PHE A 20 17.21 3.34 8.08
CA PHE A 20 16.66 2.35 7.16
C PHE A 20 15.22 2.70 6.75
N PHE A 21 14.34 2.97 7.72
CA PHE A 21 12.96 3.38 7.44
C PHE A 21 12.90 4.72 6.70
N GLY A 22 13.71 5.69 7.12
CA GLY A 22 13.80 6.99 6.46
C GLY A 22 14.24 6.85 5.01
N HIS A 23 15.31 6.10 4.74
CA HIS A 23 15.76 5.83 3.37
C HIS A 23 14.67 5.11 2.58
N MET A 24 14.12 4.00 3.09
CA MET A 24 13.16 3.16 2.37
C MET A 24 11.86 3.90 2.03
N SER A 25 11.41 4.83 2.88
CA SER A 25 10.19 5.62 2.66
C SER A 25 10.43 6.90 1.87
N LEU A 26 11.43 7.73 2.21
CA LEU A 26 11.63 9.00 1.50
C LEU A 26 12.04 8.77 0.06
N THR A 27 12.97 7.85 -0.19
CA THR A 27 13.47 7.63 -1.55
C THR A 27 12.42 7.02 -2.44
N SER A 28 11.57 6.10 -1.92
CA SER A 28 10.45 5.55 -2.68
C SER A 28 9.42 6.63 -3.03
N ILE A 29 9.10 7.54 -2.10
CA ILE A 29 8.14 8.63 -2.34
C ILE A 29 8.67 9.61 -3.38
N VAL A 30 9.94 10.01 -3.28
CA VAL A 30 10.55 10.94 -4.24
C VAL A 30 10.63 10.31 -5.62
N PHE A 31 11.12 9.06 -5.70
CA PHE A 31 11.24 8.35 -6.98
C PHE A 31 9.88 8.09 -7.62
N GLY A 32 8.91 7.57 -6.88
CA GLY A 32 7.58 7.32 -7.41
C GLY A 32 6.85 8.60 -7.78
N GLY A 33 7.00 9.68 -7.02
CA GLY A 33 6.51 11.01 -7.41
C GLY A 33 7.10 11.51 -8.73
N LEU A 34 8.42 11.35 -8.94
CA LEU A 34 9.07 11.67 -10.21
C LEU A 34 8.57 10.79 -11.36
N ALA A 35 8.42 9.48 -11.14
CA ALA A 35 7.88 8.55 -12.13
C ALA A 35 6.44 8.91 -12.52
N GLY A 36 5.60 9.27 -11.55
CA GLY A 36 4.23 9.75 -11.78
C GLY A 36 4.19 11.07 -12.55
N LEU A 37 5.07 12.03 -12.24
CA LEU A 37 5.19 13.28 -13.01
C LEU A 37 5.66 13.03 -14.45
N LEU A 38 6.58 12.10 -14.67
CA LEU A 38 6.99 11.68 -16.01
C LEU A 38 5.81 11.07 -16.78
N ALA A 39 5.01 10.20 -16.15
CA ALA A 39 3.82 9.66 -16.76
C ALA A 39 2.80 10.75 -17.12
N VAL A 40 2.58 11.73 -16.23
CA VAL A 40 1.71 12.88 -16.51
C VAL A 40 2.23 13.70 -17.69
N ALA A 41 3.54 13.92 -17.79
CA ALA A 41 4.14 14.64 -18.91
C ALA A 41 3.96 13.89 -20.24
N ILE A 42 4.09 12.57 -20.24
CA ILE A 42 3.84 11.72 -21.41
C ILE A 42 2.37 11.80 -21.81
N ILE A 43 1.45 11.62 -20.86
CA ILE A 43 0.00 11.75 -21.08
C ILE A 43 -0.35 13.13 -21.64
N GLY A 44 0.24 14.18 -21.09
CA GLY A 44 0.01 15.55 -21.51
C GLY A 44 0.48 15.84 -22.94
N LYS A 45 1.59 15.25 -23.38
CA LYS A 45 2.06 15.35 -24.78
C LYS A 45 1.19 14.53 -25.73
N CYS A 46 0.80 13.33 -25.33
CA CYS A 46 -0.07 12.48 -26.13
C CYS A 46 -1.48 13.08 -26.30
N ALA A 47 -1.98 13.86 -25.34
CA ALA A 47 -3.29 14.51 -25.42
C ALA A 47 -3.32 15.71 -26.39
N GLU A 48 -2.18 16.32 -26.72
CA GLU A 48 -2.10 17.43 -27.69
C GLU A 48 -2.04 16.91 -29.14
N GLU A 49 -1.62 15.65 -29.34
CA GLU A 49 -1.56 15.01 -30.64
C GLU A 49 -2.89 14.36 -30.98
N ARG A 50 -3.59 14.97 -31.94
CA ARG A 50 -4.99 14.77 -32.34
C ARG A 50 -5.30 13.37 -32.90
N PHE A 51 -5.20 12.31 -32.10
CA PHE A 51 -5.52 10.93 -32.49
C PHE A 51 -6.87 10.46 -31.91
N HIS A 52 -7.54 9.52 -32.59
CA HIS A 52 -8.87 9.03 -32.19
C HIS A 52 -8.83 7.99 -31.05
N ASN A 53 -7.65 7.60 -30.56
CA ASN A 53 -7.46 6.46 -29.65
C ASN A 53 -6.83 6.82 -28.29
N ASP A 54 -6.97 8.09 -27.88
CA ASP A 54 -6.20 8.67 -26.79
C ASP A 54 -6.52 8.08 -25.41
N ALA A 55 -7.77 7.67 -25.17
CA ALA A 55 -8.17 7.10 -23.88
C ALA A 55 -7.45 5.79 -23.56
N LEU A 56 -7.30 4.89 -24.55
CA LEU A 56 -6.60 3.61 -24.35
C LEU A 56 -5.11 3.82 -24.09
N ILE A 57 -4.47 4.75 -24.80
CA ILE A 57 -3.04 5.06 -24.61
C ILE A 57 -2.80 5.62 -23.21
N GLN A 58 -3.69 6.49 -22.71
CA GLN A 58 -3.61 7.04 -21.36
C GLN A 58 -3.73 5.93 -20.31
N VAL A 59 -4.71 5.04 -20.44
CA VAL A 59 -4.90 3.90 -19.53
C VAL A 59 -3.66 3.00 -19.51
N ILE A 60 -3.16 2.58 -20.67
CA ILE A 60 -1.97 1.72 -20.76
C ILE A 60 -0.75 2.42 -20.14
N THR A 61 -0.59 3.73 -20.37
CA THR A 61 0.51 4.51 -19.78
C THR A 61 0.44 4.52 -18.25
N THR A 62 -0.76 4.65 -17.67
CA THR A 62 -0.91 4.58 -16.20
C THR A 62 -0.59 3.19 -15.63
N LEU A 63 -1.00 2.11 -16.32
CA LEU A 63 -0.65 0.74 -15.93
C LEU A 63 0.86 0.48 -16.02
N CYS A 64 1.49 0.90 -17.13
CA CYS A 64 2.94 0.81 -17.29
C CYS A 64 3.68 1.63 -16.22
N CYS A 65 3.22 2.84 -15.92
CA CYS A 65 3.78 3.66 -14.86
C CYS A 65 3.71 2.95 -13.50
N ALA A 66 2.56 2.37 -13.15
CA ALA A 66 2.39 1.67 -11.88
C ALA A 66 3.36 0.49 -11.73
N TYR A 67 3.50 -0.32 -12.80
CA TYR A 67 4.40 -1.48 -12.81
C TYR A 67 5.88 -1.08 -12.83
N LEU A 68 6.28 -0.11 -13.66
CA LEU A 68 7.67 0.33 -13.73
C LEU A 68 8.11 1.05 -12.45
N ALA A 69 7.23 1.84 -11.83
CA ALA A 69 7.51 2.45 -10.54
C ALA A 69 7.77 1.39 -9.46
N PHE A 70 6.99 0.31 -9.45
CA PHE A 70 7.22 -0.83 -8.55
C PHE A 70 8.56 -1.51 -8.85
N PHE A 71 8.76 -1.92 -10.11
CA PHE A 71 9.90 -2.72 -10.52
C PHE A 71 11.23 -2.01 -10.28
N VAL A 72 11.37 -0.77 -10.74
CA VAL A 72 12.63 0.00 -10.60
C VAL A 72 12.93 0.34 -9.13
N ALA A 73 11.89 0.62 -8.34
CA ALA A 73 12.06 0.90 -6.92
C ALA A 73 12.56 -0.32 -6.13
N GLU A 74 12.11 -1.53 -6.47
CA GLU A 74 12.60 -2.76 -5.83
C GLU A 74 13.95 -3.22 -6.41
N SER A 75 14.11 -3.26 -7.74
CA SER A 75 15.29 -3.84 -8.39
C SER A 75 16.53 -2.97 -8.28
N GLU A 76 16.42 -1.69 -8.65
CA GLU A 76 17.57 -0.79 -8.76
C GLU A 76 17.82 -0.03 -7.45
N LEU A 77 16.75 0.42 -6.82
CA LEU A 77 16.84 1.29 -5.65
C LEU A 77 16.87 0.50 -4.33
N SER A 78 16.47 -0.79 -4.34
CA SER A 78 16.32 -1.60 -3.12
C SER A 78 15.41 -0.93 -2.06
N THR A 79 14.39 -0.22 -2.52
CA THR A 79 13.43 0.55 -1.71
C THR A 79 12.04 -0.10 -1.72
N SER A 80 11.04 0.53 -1.09
CA SER A 80 9.68 -0.01 -1.11
C SER A 80 9.01 0.26 -2.47
N GLY A 81 8.88 -0.78 -3.30
CA GLY A 81 8.17 -0.70 -4.56
C GLY A 81 6.71 -0.28 -4.39
N VAL A 82 6.03 -0.82 -3.38
CA VAL A 82 4.62 -0.48 -3.08
C VAL A 82 4.46 1.01 -2.77
N LEU A 83 5.32 1.59 -1.92
CA LEU A 83 5.26 3.03 -1.62
C LEU A 83 5.59 3.89 -2.84
N ALA A 84 6.53 3.46 -3.69
CA ALA A 84 6.84 4.15 -4.94
C ALA A 84 5.61 4.18 -5.86
N THR A 85 4.95 3.04 -6.09
CA THR A 85 3.73 2.95 -6.90
C THR A 85 2.60 3.82 -6.33
N VAL A 86 2.40 3.83 -5.01
CA VAL A 86 1.39 4.69 -4.37
C VAL A 86 1.70 6.18 -4.58
N SER A 87 2.97 6.59 -4.41
CA SER A 87 3.34 7.99 -4.64
C SER A 87 3.23 8.40 -6.12
N ALA A 88 3.52 7.48 -7.06
CA ALA A 88 3.31 7.69 -8.48
C ALA A 88 1.83 7.84 -8.81
N GLY A 89 0.98 6.95 -8.27
CA GLY A 89 -0.47 7.02 -8.41
C GLY A 89 -1.04 8.31 -7.83
N PHE A 90 -0.55 8.77 -6.67
CA PHE A 90 -0.93 10.04 -6.08
C PHE A 90 -0.55 11.23 -6.98
N ALA A 91 0.66 11.24 -7.54
CA ALA A 91 1.09 12.29 -8.46
C ALA A 91 0.24 12.30 -9.74
N VAL A 92 -0.07 11.13 -10.30
CA VAL A 92 -0.95 10.99 -11.48
C VAL A 92 -2.37 11.46 -11.13
N ALA A 93 -2.94 11.05 -10.00
CA ALA A 93 -4.28 11.45 -9.58
C ALA A 93 -4.39 12.97 -9.38
N TYR A 94 -3.36 13.63 -8.85
CA TYR A 94 -3.39 15.07 -8.62
C TYR A 94 -3.15 15.88 -9.91
N TYR A 95 -2.15 15.51 -10.73
CA TYR A 95 -1.75 16.33 -11.88
C TYR A 95 -2.37 15.92 -13.22
N ALA A 96 -2.75 14.64 -13.39
CA ALA A 96 -3.32 14.14 -14.66
C ALA A 96 -4.84 14.28 -14.73
N TRP A 97 -5.54 14.49 -13.61
CA TRP A 97 -7.01 14.64 -13.57
C TRP A 97 -7.58 15.60 -14.62
N PRO A 98 -7.07 16.83 -14.80
CA PRO A 98 -7.58 17.74 -15.82
C PRO A 98 -7.15 17.40 -17.26
N ARG A 99 -6.29 16.40 -17.46
CA ARG A 99 -5.67 16.02 -18.75
C ARG A 99 -6.21 14.72 -19.34
N PHE A 100 -7.04 13.99 -18.59
CA PHE A 100 -7.64 12.76 -19.09
C PHE A 100 -8.71 13.03 -20.14
N VAL A 101 -8.65 12.27 -21.23
CA VAL A 101 -9.62 12.40 -22.35
C VAL A 101 -10.94 11.73 -22.00
N SER A 102 -10.92 10.60 -21.28
CA SER A 102 -12.11 9.92 -20.76
C SER A 102 -11.86 9.42 -19.33
N LEU A 103 -12.46 10.09 -18.35
CA LEU A 103 -12.39 9.70 -16.93
C LEU A 103 -13.09 8.36 -16.68
N GLU A 104 -14.24 8.15 -17.32
CA GLU A 104 -15.04 6.93 -17.16
C GLU A 104 -14.27 5.68 -17.63
N ALA A 105 -13.56 5.76 -18.76
CA ALA A 105 -12.74 4.65 -19.22
C ALA A 105 -11.58 4.33 -18.26
N MET A 106 -10.98 5.35 -17.66
CA MET A 106 -9.91 5.17 -16.67
C MET A 106 -10.44 4.52 -15.39
N GLU A 107 -11.56 5.02 -14.86
CA GLU A 107 -12.20 4.51 -13.65
C GLU A 107 -12.64 3.05 -13.83
N ILE A 108 -13.35 2.73 -14.93
CA ILE A 108 -13.79 1.36 -15.23
C ILE A 108 -12.61 0.38 -15.30
N VAL A 109 -11.51 0.78 -15.95
CA VAL A 109 -10.34 -0.11 -16.09
C VAL A 109 -9.67 -0.32 -14.73
N TRP A 110 -9.44 0.73 -13.95
CA TRP A 110 -8.82 0.59 -12.63
C TRP A 110 -9.72 -0.14 -11.63
N GLU A 111 -11.03 0.09 -11.65
CA GLU A 111 -12.00 -0.65 -10.84
C GLU A 111 -12.02 -2.15 -11.22
N THR A 112 -11.95 -2.45 -12.52
CA THR A 112 -11.85 -3.84 -12.99
C THR A 112 -10.56 -4.52 -12.50
N VAL A 113 -9.42 -3.81 -12.57
CA VAL A 113 -8.13 -4.33 -12.09
C VAL A 113 -8.15 -4.54 -10.57
N GLU A 114 -8.71 -3.59 -9.82
CA GLU A 114 -8.91 -3.71 -8.38
C GLU A 114 -9.79 -4.92 -8.03
N PHE A 115 -10.92 -5.07 -8.72
CA PHE A 115 -11.85 -6.17 -8.50
C PHE A 115 -11.18 -7.53 -8.75
N VAL A 116 -10.44 -7.67 -9.86
CA VAL A 116 -9.71 -8.90 -10.17
C VAL A 116 -8.63 -9.16 -9.12
N GLY A 117 -7.84 -8.14 -8.75
CA GLY A 117 -6.79 -8.26 -7.74
C GLY A 117 -7.32 -8.70 -6.37
N ASN A 118 -8.40 -8.06 -5.90
CA ASN A 118 -9.07 -8.42 -4.66
C ASN A 118 -9.61 -9.85 -4.72
N THR A 119 -10.26 -10.23 -5.82
CA THR A 119 -10.79 -11.59 -6.01
C THR A 119 -9.69 -12.63 -5.93
N VAL A 120 -8.56 -12.42 -6.60
CA VAL A 120 -7.41 -13.34 -6.56
C VAL A 120 -6.84 -13.46 -5.15
N ILE A 121 -6.66 -12.34 -4.45
CA ILE A 121 -6.10 -12.32 -3.10
C ILE A 121 -7.03 -13.05 -2.11
N PHE A 122 -8.33 -12.78 -2.14
CA PHE A 122 -9.29 -13.45 -1.26
C PHE A 122 -9.48 -14.93 -1.61
N PHE A 123 -9.47 -15.27 -2.90
CA PHE A 123 -9.53 -16.67 -3.34
C PHE A 123 -8.30 -17.45 -2.84
N LEU A 124 -7.10 -16.89 -3.00
CA LEU A 124 -5.85 -17.53 -2.56
C LEU A 124 -5.80 -17.67 -1.03
N ALA A 125 -6.21 -16.65 -0.28
CA ALA A 125 -6.32 -16.75 1.17
C ALA A 125 -7.29 -17.84 1.61
N GLY A 126 -8.47 -17.90 0.98
CA GLY A 126 -9.46 -18.91 1.28
C GLY A 126 -8.94 -20.31 1.03
N LEU A 127 -8.21 -20.51 -0.08
CA LEU A 127 -7.57 -21.78 -0.41
C LEU A 127 -6.51 -22.18 0.63
N LEU A 128 -5.60 -21.27 0.99
CA LEU A 128 -4.55 -21.52 1.98
C LEU A 128 -5.11 -21.76 3.37
N PHE A 129 -6.15 -21.02 3.74
CA PHE A 129 -6.85 -21.24 5.01
C PHE A 129 -7.53 -22.61 5.04
N ALA A 130 -8.20 -23.01 3.96
CA ALA A 130 -8.83 -24.32 3.86
C ALA A 130 -7.80 -25.45 4.01
N ASP A 131 -6.66 -25.35 3.31
CA ASP A 131 -5.56 -26.31 3.39
C ASP A 131 -5.01 -26.41 4.82
N THR A 132 -4.69 -25.26 5.42
CA THR A 132 -4.14 -25.19 6.80
C THR A 132 -5.11 -25.77 7.84
N VAL A 133 -6.41 -25.49 7.71
CA VAL A 133 -7.43 -26.00 8.64
C VAL A 133 -7.65 -27.49 8.43
N LEU A 134 -7.72 -27.96 7.19
CA LEU A 134 -7.91 -29.39 6.87
C LEU A 134 -6.78 -30.24 7.45
N ASP A 135 -5.53 -29.78 7.36
CA ASP A 135 -4.37 -30.44 7.95
C ASP A 135 -4.34 -30.34 9.48
N SER A 136 -4.94 -29.28 10.06
CA SER A 136 -4.93 -29.02 11.51
C SER A 136 -6.20 -29.47 12.25
N LEU A 137 -7.15 -30.13 11.58
CA LEU A 137 -8.46 -30.55 12.13
C LEU A 137 -8.38 -31.42 13.39
N GLY A 138 -7.22 -31.99 13.72
CA GLY A 138 -6.98 -32.76 14.95
C GLY A 138 -6.36 -32.00 16.13
N ILE A 139 -5.92 -30.74 15.96
CA ILE A 139 -4.95 -30.08 16.88
C ILE A 139 -5.41 -28.69 17.37
N ILE A 140 -6.61 -28.22 17.03
CA ILE A 140 -7.07 -26.89 17.48
C ILE A 140 -7.37 -26.92 18.99
N HIS A 141 -6.48 -26.35 19.79
CA HIS A 141 -6.61 -26.29 21.25
C HIS A 141 -7.25 -24.97 21.70
N LEU A 142 -7.89 -24.96 22.88
CA LEU A 142 -8.40 -23.72 23.50
C LEU A 142 -7.31 -22.63 23.68
N SER A 143 -6.02 -23.02 23.69
CA SER A 143 -4.89 -22.09 23.73
C SER A 143 -4.82 -21.18 22.51
N ASP A 144 -5.22 -21.66 21.33
CA ASP A 144 -5.15 -20.90 20.07
C ASP A 144 -6.15 -19.75 20.08
N PHE A 145 -7.30 -19.95 20.71
CA PHE A 145 -8.26 -18.89 20.98
C PHE A 145 -7.69 -17.84 21.94
N GLY A 146 -6.88 -18.25 22.91
CA GLY A 146 -6.14 -17.34 23.79
C GLY A 146 -5.15 -16.46 23.01
N TYR A 147 -4.38 -17.04 22.09
CA TYR A 147 -3.48 -16.29 21.22
C TYR A 147 -4.24 -15.32 20.29
N LEU A 148 -5.39 -15.74 19.75
CA LEU A 148 -6.23 -14.87 18.92
C LEU A 148 -6.67 -13.62 19.68
N VAL A 149 -7.20 -13.78 20.90
CA VAL A 149 -7.63 -12.66 21.76
C VAL A 149 -6.44 -11.78 22.15
N LEU A 150 -5.29 -12.38 22.46
CA LEU A 150 -4.09 -11.64 22.82
C LEU A 150 -3.58 -10.79 21.65
N VAL A 151 -3.51 -11.35 20.43
CA VAL A 151 -3.13 -10.60 19.23
C VAL A 151 -4.14 -9.49 18.94
N TYR A 152 -5.44 -9.77 19.10
CA TYR A 152 -6.48 -8.77 18.92
C TYR A 152 -6.32 -7.55 19.85
N ILE A 153 -6.09 -7.80 21.15
CA ILE A 153 -5.87 -6.74 22.14
C ILE A 153 -4.55 -6.02 21.87
N ALA A 154 -3.47 -6.74 21.56
CA ALA A 154 -2.18 -6.15 21.24
C ALA A 154 -2.27 -5.19 20.05
N LEU A 155 -2.98 -5.56 18.97
CA LEU A 155 -3.20 -4.70 17.81
C LEU A 155 -3.99 -3.43 18.18
N LEU A 156 -5.02 -3.56 19.01
CA LEU A 156 -5.79 -2.41 19.52
C LEU A 156 -4.91 -1.45 20.33
N VAL A 157 -4.06 -1.97 21.20
CA VAL A 157 -3.14 -1.17 22.02
C VAL A 157 -2.09 -0.47 21.16
N ILE A 158 -1.49 -1.16 20.19
CA ILE A 158 -0.52 -0.54 19.27
C ILE A 158 -1.19 0.58 18.48
N ARG A 159 -2.43 0.37 18.03
CA ARG A 159 -3.18 1.36 17.25
C ARG A 159 -3.57 2.58 18.08
N SER A 160 -3.99 2.39 19.32
CA SER A 160 -4.29 3.51 20.23
C SER A 160 -3.03 4.30 20.58
N LEU A 161 -1.90 3.62 20.81
CA LEU A 161 -0.61 4.25 21.06
C LEU A 161 -0.12 5.05 19.84
N MET A 162 -0.21 4.47 18.64
CA MET A 162 0.11 5.19 17.40
C MET A 162 -0.76 6.45 17.25
N MET A 163 -2.08 6.34 17.44
CA MET A 163 -2.99 7.48 17.35
C MET A 163 -2.65 8.55 18.38
N ALA A 164 -2.29 8.16 19.61
CA ALA A 164 -1.91 9.09 20.67
C ALA A 164 -0.60 9.84 20.36
N ILE A 165 0.41 9.15 19.80
CA ILE A 165 1.68 9.77 19.37
C ILE A 165 1.44 10.72 18.20
N LEU A 166 0.64 10.28 17.22
CA LEU A 166 0.30 11.06 16.03
C LEU A 166 -0.71 12.18 16.31
N TRP A 167 -1.33 12.22 17.49
CA TRP A 167 -2.31 13.24 17.86
C TRP A 167 -1.77 14.66 17.73
N ILE A 168 -0.55 14.88 18.23
CA ILE A 168 0.11 16.19 18.24
C ILE A 168 0.36 16.67 16.80
N PRO A 169 1.03 15.92 15.90
CA PRO A 169 1.22 16.38 14.52
C PRO A 169 -0.08 16.48 13.73
N LEU A 170 -1.07 15.60 13.95
CA LEU A 170 -2.38 15.69 13.27
C LEU A 170 -3.07 17.02 13.56
N ASN A 171 -3.01 17.47 14.81
CA ASN A 171 -3.66 18.71 15.25
C ASN A 171 -2.92 19.98 14.79
N GLN A 172 -1.72 19.85 14.20
CA GLN A 172 -0.90 20.97 13.72
C GLN A 172 -0.95 21.16 12.20
N VAL A 173 -1.25 20.09 11.44
CA VAL A 173 -1.21 20.08 9.97
C VAL A 173 -2.60 20.26 9.34
N GLY A 174 -3.69 20.09 10.09
CA GLY A 174 -5.06 20.16 9.57
C GLY A 174 -6.12 20.58 10.59
N SER A 175 -7.37 20.21 10.32
CA SER A 175 -8.49 20.43 11.25
C SER A 175 -8.24 19.67 12.57
N PRO A 176 -8.50 20.28 13.74
CA PRO A 176 -8.36 19.60 15.00
C PRO A 176 -9.25 18.36 15.02
N VAL A 177 -8.64 17.21 15.30
CA VAL A 177 -9.35 15.94 15.42
C VAL A 177 -10.05 15.91 16.77
N ASP A 178 -11.33 15.61 16.79
CA ASP A 178 -12.07 15.45 18.04
C ASP A 178 -11.72 14.08 18.68
N PRO A 179 -11.61 13.96 20.01
CA PRO A 179 -11.40 12.67 20.66
C PRO A 179 -12.43 11.60 20.28
N ARG A 180 -13.65 11.98 19.90
CA ARG A 180 -14.66 11.03 19.39
C ARG A 180 -14.30 10.48 18.01
N GLU A 181 -13.74 11.32 17.14
CA GLU A 181 -13.22 10.93 15.83
C GLU A 181 -11.96 10.06 15.99
N ALA A 182 -11.12 10.35 17.00
CA ALA A 182 -9.98 9.52 17.36
C ALA A 182 -10.37 8.07 17.66
N ILE A 183 -11.41 7.89 18.47
CA ILE A 183 -11.93 6.57 18.83
C ILE A 183 -12.49 5.87 17.59
N ALA A 184 -13.23 6.60 16.74
CA ALA A 184 -13.71 6.06 15.47
C ALA A 184 -12.56 5.62 14.55
N MET A 185 -11.46 6.38 14.49
CA MET A 185 -10.26 6.03 13.70
C MET A 185 -9.50 4.81 14.24
N ILE A 186 -9.46 4.63 15.56
CA ILE A 186 -8.90 3.42 16.17
C ILE A 186 -9.74 2.20 15.79
N TRP A 187 -11.07 2.34 15.78
CA TRP A 187 -11.98 1.25 15.42
C TRP A 187 -12.10 0.98 13.91
N SER A 188 -11.88 1.97 13.04
CA SER A 188 -12.04 1.85 11.58
C SER A 188 -10.92 1.06 10.87
N GLY A 189 -10.07 0.35 11.61
CA GLY A 189 -8.93 -0.39 11.07
C GLY A 189 -9.32 -1.33 9.93
N LEU A 190 -9.04 -0.91 8.69
CA LEU A 190 -9.31 -1.68 7.49
C LEU A 190 -8.44 -2.95 7.51
N ARG A 191 -9.02 -4.07 7.90
CA ARG A 191 -8.42 -5.41 7.72
C ARG A 191 -8.64 -5.83 6.27
N GLY A 192 -7.96 -5.12 5.36
CA GLY A 192 -8.14 -5.27 3.92
C GLY A 192 -7.21 -6.32 3.31
N ALA A 193 -7.27 -6.41 1.98
CA ALA A 193 -6.48 -7.31 1.15
C ALA A 193 -4.97 -7.26 1.45
N VAL A 194 -4.41 -6.07 1.70
CA VAL A 194 -2.97 -5.89 1.96
C VAL A 194 -2.48 -6.67 3.18
N SER A 195 -3.25 -6.69 4.27
CA SER A 195 -2.90 -7.44 5.48
C SER A 195 -2.87 -8.95 5.23
N LEU A 196 -3.76 -9.41 4.35
CA LEU A 196 -3.93 -10.80 4.01
C LEU A 196 -2.88 -11.25 2.99
N THR A 197 -2.50 -10.41 2.02
CA THR A 197 -1.34 -10.66 1.15
C THR A 197 -0.05 -10.80 1.95
N LEU A 198 0.16 -9.94 2.96
CA LEU A 198 1.32 -10.04 3.84
C LEU A 198 1.29 -11.32 4.69
N ALA A 199 0.11 -11.80 5.09
CA ALA A 199 -0.03 -13.06 5.82
C ALA A 199 0.26 -14.29 4.93
N ILE A 200 0.02 -14.20 3.62
CA ILE A 200 0.28 -15.30 2.67
C ILE A 200 1.76 -15.40 2.30
N ILE A 201 2.49 -14.29 2.29
CA ILE A 201 3.89 -14.27 1.83
C ILE A 201 4.87 -14.88 2.84
N ILE A 202 4.45 -15.03 4.09
CA ILE A 202 5.23 -15.60 5.20
C ILE A 202 4.89 -17.07 5.41
#